data_AF-M1TRD1-F1
#
_entry.id   AF-M1TRD1-F1
#
_cell.length_a   1.000
_cell.length_b   1.000
_cell.length_c   1.000
_cell.angle_alpha   90.00
_cell.angle_beta   90.00
_cell.angle_gamma   90.00
#
_symmetry.space_group_name_H-M   'P 1'
#
loop_
_entity.id
_entity.type
_entity.pdbx_description
1 polymer ?
#
loop_
_entity_poly.entity_id
_entity_poly.type
_entity_poly.pdbx_seq_one_letter_code
_entity_poly.pdbx_strand_id
1 'polypeptide(L)'
;KATSHRNEDPEHASRPFDRDRDGFVMGEGGAVLILEEMESALARKAPIYCEVAGFANRGNAFHMTGLRPDGLEMAEAISDALRQGGLVPDDIDYINAHGSGTKQNDRHETAAFKKALGERAYKVPISSIKSMIGHSLGGIGAVEMACCALVIRHGIVPPTANWENRDPECDLDYTPKVAKRQRVDAVLSTG
;
A
#
# COMPACT_ATOMS: atom_id res chain seq x y z
N LYS A 1 7.19 -10.45 -18.29
CA LYS A 1 8.25 -9.50 -17.86
C LYS A 1 7.63 -8.59 -16.82
N ALA A 2 8.38 -8.14 -15.80
CA ALA A 2 7.80 -7.45 -14.65
C ALA A 2 7.74 -5.92 -14.82
N THR A 3 8.61 -5.36 -15.66
CA THR A 3 8.66 -3.92 -15.95
C THR A 3 7.71 -3.54 -17.09
N SER A 4 7.16 -2.33 -17.03
CA SER A 4 6.34 -1.75 -18.09
C SER A 4 7.10 -1.70 -19.43
N HIS A 5 6.36 -1.73 -20.53
CA HIS A 5 6.89 -1.57 -21.89
C HIS A 5 6.50 -0.23 -22.53
N ARG A 6 5.82 0.66 -21.78
CA ARG A 6 5.37 2.00 -22.23
C ARG A 6 6.52 3.00 -22.27
N ASN A 7 7.46 2.80 -23.19
CA ASN A 7 8.58 3.73 -23.38
C ASN A 7 8.20 4.98 -24.18
N GLU A 8 7.14 4.92 -24.99
CA GLU A 8 6.64 6.05 -25.78
C GLU A 8 5.81 7.05 -24.94
N ASP A 9 5.40 6.65 -23.73
CA ASP A 9 4.61 7.46 -22.80
C ASP A 9 5.05 7.19 -21.35
N PRO A 10 6.29 7.57 -20.98
CA PRO A 10 6.90 7.21 -19.71
C PRO A 10 6.22 7.88 -18.50
N GLU A 11 5.66 9.08 -18.68
CA GLU A 11 4.98 9.83 -17.61
C GLU A 11 3.75 9.09 -17.07
N HIS A 12 3.04 8.35 -17.95
CA HIS A 12 1.86 7.58 -17.58
C HIS A 12 2.14 6.07 -17.43
N ALA A 13 3.40 5.64 -17.47
CA ALA A 13 3.73 4.21 -17.51
C ALA A 13 3.43 3.50 -16.17
N SER A 14 3.69 4.14 -15.03
CA SER A 14 3.43 3.55 -13.71
C SER A 14 1.97 3.74 -13.31
N ARG A 15 1.13 2.71 -13.56
CA ARG A 15 -0.33 2.76 -13.37
C ARG A 15 -0.88 1.57 -12.56
N PRO A 16 -0.56 1.48 -11.25
CA PRO A 16 -1.10 0.44 -10.37
C PRO A 16 -2.63 0.36 -10.44
N PHE A 17 -3.17 -0.85 -10.48
CA PHE A 17 -4.60 -1.18 -10.51
C PHE A 17 -5.40 -0.69 -11.73
N ASP A 18 -4.75 -0.01 -12.69
CA ASP A 18 -5.37 0.39 -13.96
C ASP A 18 -5.54 -0.83 -14.88
N ARG A 19 -6.64 -0.91 -15.64
CA ARG A 19 -6.91 -2.00 -16.60
C ARG A 19 -5.75 -2.22 -17.57
N ASP A 20 -5.13 -1.13 -18.03
CA ASP A 20 -4.13 -1.12 -19.09
C ASP A 20 -2.68 -1.15 -18.56
N ARG A 21 -2.50 -1.50 -17.28
CA ARG A 21 -1.20 -1.73 -16.66
C ARG A 21 -0.47 -2.92 -17.28
N ASP A 22 0.84 -2.78 -17.42
CA ASP A 22 1.71 -3.76 -18.07
C ASP A 22 3.02 -4.02 -17.32
N GLY A 23 3.18 -3.48 -16.11
CA GLY A 23 4.33 -3.71 -15.25
C GLY A 23 4.71 -2.48 -14.42
N PHE A 24 5.76 -2.62 -13.61
CA PHE A 24 6.28 -1.52 -12.81
C PHE A 24 7.28 -0.66 -13.59
N VAL A 25 7.46 0.59 -13.15
CA VAL A 25 8.54 1.47 -13.59
C VAL A 25 9.60 1.53 -12.49
N MET A 26 10.88 1.37 -12.84
CA MET A 26 11.97 1.51 -11.85
C MET A 26 12.03 2.94 -11.33
N GLY A 27 12.16 3.07 -10.02
CA GLY A 27 12.38 4.34 -9.35
C GLY A 27 13.65 4.30 -8.52
N GLU A 28 14.07 5.46 -8.03
CA GLU A 28 15.16 5.59 -7.07
C GLU A 28 14.63 6.34 -5.85
N GLY A 29 15.14 6.01 -4.68
CA GLY A 29 14.75 6.67 -3.44
C GLY A 29 15.03 5.82 -2.22
N GLY A 30 15.14 6.49 -1.08
CA GLY A 30 15.33 5.85 0.22
C GLY A 30 14.83 6.75 1.33
N ALA A 31 14.51 6.12 2.46
CA ALA A 31 14.13 6.80 3.69
C ALA A 31 14.73 6.04 4.88
N VAL A 32 14.93 6.75 5.98
CA VAL A 32 15.37 6.17 7.25
C VAL A 32 14.33 6.49 8.30
N LEU A 33 13.90 5.45 9.02
CA LEU A 33 12.93 5.56 10.11
C LEU A 33 13.67 5.29 11.42
N ILE A 34 13.39 6.12 12.43
CA ILE A 34 13.91 5.93 13.79
C ILE A 34 12.76 5.44 14.64
N LEU A 35 12.87 4.20 15.12
CA LEU A 35 11.89 3.60 16.02
C LEU A 35 12.39 3.71 17.46
N GLU A 36 11.47 3.99 18.36
CA GLU A 36 11.70 4.09 19.80
C GLU A 36 10.49 3.50 20.52
N GLU A 37 10.72 2.99 21.72
CA GLU A 37 9.65 2.58 22.63
C GLU A 37 8.80 3.80 23.04
N MET A 38 7.47 3.63 23.11
CA MET A 38 6.52 4.73 23.24
C MET A 38 6.70 5.48 24.57
N GLU A 39 6.89 4.76 25.68
CA GLU A 39 7.07 5.38 27.00
C GLU A 39 8.34 6.26 27.02
N SER A 40 9.45 5.77 26.45
CA SER A 40 10.69 6.55 26.30
C SER A 40 10.49 7.82 25.46
N ALA A 41 9.83 7.69 24.30
CA ALA A 41 9.56 8.82 23.41
C ALA A 41 8.67 9.89 24.09
N LEU A 42 7.64 9.46 24.83
CA LEU A 42 6.76 10.34 25.60
C LEU A 42 7.50 11.02 26.76
N ALA A 43 8.32 10.27 27.52
CA ALA A 43 9.07 10.80 28.66
C ALA A 43 10.01 11.94 28.26
N ARG A 44 10.68 11.81 27.10
CA ARG A 44 11.55 12.87 26.56
C ARG A 44 10.82 13.88 25.67
N LYS A 45 9.50 13.77 25.53
CA LYS A 45 8.64 14.64 24.68
C LYS A 45 9.12 14.69 23.22
N ALA A 46 9.45 13.53 22.66
CA ALA A 46 9.86 13.40 21.27
C ALA A 46 8.74 13.82 20.31
N PRO A 47 9.07 14.35 19.11
CA PRO A 47 8.09 14.50 18.04
C PRO A 47 7.75 13.12 17.45
N ILE A 48 6.61 12.57 17.84
CA ILE A 48 6.10 11.28 17.35
C ILE A 48 5.29 11.52 16.08
N TYR A 49 5.57 10.77 15.01
CA TYR A 49 4.81 10.83 13.77
C TYR A 49 3.61 9.88 13.78
N CYS A 50 3.86 8.62 14.16
CA CYS A 50 2.86 7.57 14.27
C CYS A 50 3.41 6.43 15.15
N GLU A 51 2.54 5.50 15.51
CA GLU A 51 2.89 4.24 16.15
C GLU A 51 2.89 3.12 15.10
N VAL A 52 3.79 2.14 15.26
CA VAL A 52 3.72 0.86 14.53
C VAL A 52 2.92 -0.11 15.39
N ALA A 53 1.60 -0.16 15.18
CA ALA A 53 0.69 -0.95 16.03
C ALA A 53 0.82 -2.47 15.81
N GLY A 54 1.28 -2.92 14.64
CA GLY A 54 1.45 -4.34 14.34
C GLY A 54 2.19 -4.58 13.03
N PHE A 55 2.78 -5.76 12.90
CA PHE A 55 3.48 -6.19 11.69
C PHE A 55 3.35 -7.69 11.49
N ALA A 56 3.26 -8.14 10.24
CA ALA A 56 3.28 -9.56 9.93
C ALA A 56 3.94 -9.80 8.57
N ASN A 57 4.53 -10.99 8.43
CA ASN A 57 5.04 -11.49 7.16
C ASN A 57 4.59 -12.95 6.99
N ARG A 58 4.22 -13.32 5.76
CA ARG A 58 3.77 -14.66 5.37
C ARG A 58 4.39 -15.03 4.03
N GLY A 59 4.69 -16.32 3.87
CA GLY A 59 5.18 -16.88 2.61
C GLY A 59 4.36 -18.10 2.21
N ASN A 60 4.19 -18.31 0.91
CA ASN A 60 3.40 -19.45 0.40
C ASN A 60 4.19 -20.76 0.29
N ALA A 61 5.51 -20.74 0.53
CA ALA A 61 6.42 -21.89 0.51
C ALA A 61 6.37 -22.76 -0.77
N PHE A 62 5.83 -22.24 -1.88
CA PHE A 62 5.59 -22.99 -3.11
C PHE A 62 6.40 -22.46 -4.29
N HIS A 63 6.45 -21.13 -4.46
CA HIS A 63 7.16 -20.50 -5.56
C HIS A 63 7.78 -19.17 -5.12
N MET A 64 9.05 -18.94 -5.47
CA MET A 64 9.85 -17.80 -5.01
C MET A 64 9.17 -16.43 -5.24
N THR A 65 8.47 -16.29 -6.36
CA THR A 65 7.80 -15.04 -6.77
C THR A 65 6.32 -15.23 -7.12
N GLY A 66 5.80 -16.45 -6.95
CA GLY A 66 4.46 -16.78 -7.41
C GLY A 66 3.47 -16.27 -6.40
N LEU A 67 2.46 -15.52 -6.84
CA LEU A 67 1.37 -15.06 -5.97
C LEU A 67 0.11 -15.86 -6.30
N ARG A 68 -0.57 -16.31 -5.24
CA ARG A 68 -1.87 -16.99 -5.40
C ARG A 68 -2.95 -15.98 -5.74
N PRO A 69 -3.83 -16.24 -6.72
CA PRO A 69 -4.89 -15.30 -7.08
C PRO A 69 -5.87 -14.98 -5.94
N ASP A 70 -5.98 -15.86 -4.94
CA ASP A 70 -6.92 -15.72 -3.82
C ASP A 70 -6.41 -14.83 -2.67
N GLY A 71 -5.16 -14.33 -2.74
CA GLY A 71 -4.63 -13.41 -1.74
C GLY A 71 -4.44 -13.98 -0.34
N LEU A 72 -4.51 -15.31 -0.16
CA LEU A 72 -4.64 -15.94 1.16
C LEU A 72 -3.55 -15.53 2.14
N GLU A 73 -2.28 -15.68 1.76
CA GLU A 73 -1.16 -15.45 2.68
C GLU A 73 -1.07 -13.97 3.11
N MET A 74 -1.36 -13.05 2.18
CA MET A 74 -1.41 -11.62 2.49
C MET A 74 -2.61 -11.27 3.36
N ALA A 75 -3.78 -11.90 3.13
CA ALA A 75 -4.95 -11.68 3.97
C ALA A 75 -4.73 -12.12 5.42
N GLU A 76 -4.04 -13.26 5.62
CA GLU A 76 -3.63 -13.72 6.95
C GLU A 76 -2.63 -12.75 7.58
N ALA A 77 -1.64 -12.25 6.82
CA ALA A 77 -0.70 -11.25 7.32
C ALA A 77 -1.40 -9.96 7.77
N ILE A 78 -2.34 -9.45 6.97
CA ILE A 78 -3.15 -8.28 7.33
C ILE A 78 -3.92 -8.55 8.62
N SER A 79 -4.63 -9.69 8.70
CA SER A 79 -5.43 -10.06 9.87
C SER A 79 -4.58 -10.21 11.14
N ASP A 80 -3.37 -10.74 11.02
CA ASP A 80 -2.42 -10.87 12.12
C ASP A 80 -1.87 -9.53 12.60
N ALA A 81 -1.56 -8.61 11.67
CA ALA A 81 -1.09 -7.27 12.00
C ALA A 81 -2.19 -6.45 12.70
N LEU A 82 -3.43 -6.51 12.20
CA LEU A 82 -4.59 -5.88 12.85
C LEU A 82 -4.80 -6.41 14.27
N ARG A 83 -4.72 -7.73 14.46
CA ARG A 83 -4.88 -8.37 15.77
C ARG A 83 -3.80 -7.95 16.78
N GLN A 84 -2.55 -7.79 16.33
CA GLN A 84 -1.47 -7.28 17.19
C GLN A 84 -1.76 -5.86 17.67
N GLY A 85 -2.27 -5.00 16.78
CA GLY A 85 -2.66 -3.63 17.11
C GLY A 85 -4.00 -3.48 17.83
N GLY A 86 -4.72 -4.58 18.08
CA GLY A 86 -6.07 -4.53 18.64
C GLY A 86 -7.11 -3.83 17.74
N LEU A 87 -6.84 -3.75 16.44
CA LEU A 87 -7.68 -3.07 15.45
C LEU A 87 -8.65 -4.05 14.80
N VAL A 88 -9.82 -3.54 14.42
CA VAL A 88 -10.77 -4.22 13.54
C VAL A 88 -10.70 -3.61 12.13
N PRO A 89 -11.20 -4.29 11.08
CA PRO A 89 -11.18 -3.74 9.72
C PRO A 89 -11.72 -2.30 9.64
N ASP A 90 -12.82 -2.01 10.33
CA ASP A 90 -13.48 -0.70 10.29
C ASP A 90 -12.62 0.45 10.84
N ASP A 91 -11.56 0.15 11.62
CA ASP A 91 -10.62 1.16 12.11
C ASP A 91 -9.66 1.67 11.02
N ILE A 92 -9.51 0.94 9.90
CA ILE A 92 -8.54 1.29 8.85
C ILE A 92 -9.09 2.41 7.98
N ASP A 93 -8.41 3.56 7.95
CA ASP A 93 -8.84 4.76 7.22
C ASP A 93 -8.21 4.90 5.83
N TYR A 94 -7.07 4.25 5.61
CA TYR A 94 -6.33 4.31 4.35
C TYR A 94 -5.50 3.03 4.16
N ILE A 95 -5.41 2.56 2.90
CA ILE A 95 -4.50 1.49 2.51
C ILE A 95 -3.42 2.01 1.57
N ASN A 96 -2.17 1.97 2.03
CA ASN A 96 -1.01 2.11 1.16
C ASN A 96 -0.65 0.75 0.56
N ALA A 97 -1.12 0.50 -0.65
CA ALA A 97 -0.89 -0.77 -1.32
C ALA A 97 0.53 -0.86 -1.89
N HIS A 98 1.04 -2.08 -2.05
CA HIS A 98 2.26 -2.31 -2.79
C HIS A 98 2.08 -1.80 -4.23
N GLY A 99 1.00 -2.23 -4.91
CA GLY A 99 0.57 -1.70 -6.21
C GLY A 99 1.71 -1.63 -7.21
N SER A 100 2.26 -2.78 -7.59
CA SER A 100 3.38 -2.81 -8.55
C SER A 100 2.98 -2.41 -9.96
N GLY A 101 1.68 -2.40 -10.31
CA GLY A 101 1.26 -2.21 -11.70
C GLY A 101 1.40 -3.48 -12.54
N THR A 102 1.71 -4.62 -11.91
CA THR A 102 1.64 -5.92 -12.56
C THR A 102 0.25 -6.54 -12.36
N LYS A 103 -0.28 -7.20 -13.40
CA LYS A 103 -1.64 -7.79 -13.33
C LYS A 103 -1.78 -8.81 -12.20
N GLN A 104 -0.79 -9.67 -12.01
CA GLN A 104 -0.83 -10.72 -10.99
C GLN A 104 -0.84 -10.13 -9.57
N ASN A 105 0.07 -9.19 -9.28
CA ASN A 105 0.19 -8.60 -7.95
C ASN A 105 -1.05 -7.78 -7.58
N ASP A 106 -1.50 -6.91 -8.48
CA ASP A 106 -2.60 -5.99 -8.17
C ASP A 106 -3.92 -6.75 -7.93
N ARG A 107 -4.13 -7.86 -8.65
CA ARG A 107 -5.26 -8.79 -8.38
C ARG A 107 -5.08 -9.53 -7.06
N HIS A 108 -3.87 -9.99 -6.75
CA HIS A 108 -3.55 -10.66 -5.49
C HIS A 108 -3.83 -9.76 -4.28
N GLU A 109 -3.36 -8.50 -4.32
CA GLU A 109 -3.62 -7.51 -3.27
C GLU A 109 -5.12 -7.22 -3.12
N THR A 110 -5.82 -7.03 -4.24
CA THR A 110 -7.27 -6.81 -4.25
C THR A 110 -8.01 -7.95 -3.55
N ALA A 111 -7.68 -9.21 -3.88
CA ALA A 111 -8.25 -10.38 -3.24
C ALA A 111 -7.92 -10.43 -1.74
N ALA A 112 -6.68 -10.12 -1.37
CA ALA A 112 -6.23 -10.10 0.02
C ALA A 112 -6.98 -9.06 0.86
N PHE A 113 -7.15 -7.84 0.36
CA PHE A 113 -7.89 -6.77 1.04
C PHE A 113 -9.35 -7.16 1.25
N LYS A 114 -10.02 -7.67 0.22
CA LYS A 114 -11.41 -8.14 0.33
C LYS A 114 -11.54 -9.25 1.37
N LYS A 115 -10.58 -10.18 1.41
CA LYS A 115 -10.61 -11.30 2.33
C LYS A 115 -10.37 -10.88 3.77
N ALA A 116 -9.42 -9.99 4.02
CA ALA A 116 -9.05 -9.55 5.36
C ALA A 116 -10.01 -8.49 5.94
N LEU A 117 -10.54 -7.60 5.09
CA LEU A 117 -11.33 -6.45 5.54
C LEU A 117 -12.83 -6.55 5.21
N GLY A 118 -13.24 -7.54 4.41
CA GLY A 118 -14.64 -7.71 4.00
C GLY A 118 -15.19 -6.47 3.30
N GLU A 119 -16.39 -6.04 3.71
CA GLU A 119 -17.07 -4.86 3.16
C GLU A 119 -16.27 -3.55 3.33
N ARG A 120 -15.39 -3.47 4.34
CA ARG A 120 -14.58 -2.27 4.55
C ARG A 120 -13.61 -2.02 3.40
N ALA A 121 -13.11 -3.07 2.74
CA ALA A 121 -12.20 -2.95 1.59
C ALA A 121 -12.77 -2.08 0.46
N TYR A 122 -14.09 -2.06 0.28
CA TYR A 122 -14.77 -1.28 -0.76
C TYR A 122 -14.98 0.20 -0.40
N LYS A 123 -14.78 0.56 0.87
CA LYS A 123 -15.08 1.91 1.41
C LYS A 123 -13.84 2.67 1.82
N VAL A 124 -12.72 1.98 2.02
CA VAL A 124 -11.45 2.59 2.41
C VAL A 124 -10.71 3.06 1.15
N PRO A 125 -10.20 4.30 1.10
CA PRO A 125 -9.37 4.72 0.00
C PRO A 125 -8.06 3.94 0.00
N ILE A 126 -7.65 3.50 -1.18
CA ILE A 126 -6.43 2.75 -1.46
C ILE A 126 -5.60 3.59 -2.42
N SER A 127 -4.28 3.59 -2.30
CA SER A 127 -3.42 4.12 -3.36
C SER A 127 -2.08 3.39 -3.40
N SER A 128 -1.31 3.59 -4.47
CA SER A 128 0.10 3.23 -4.51
C SER A 128 0.93 4.41 -4.98
N ILE A 129 1.88 4.83 -4.13
CA ILE A 129 2.76 5.95 -4.44
C ILE A 129 3.76 5.65 -5.55
N LYS A 130 3.93 4.36 -5.90
CA LYS A 130 4.76 3.93 -7.04
C LYS A 130 4.26 4.52 -8.37
N SER A 131 2.99 4.94 -8.45
CA SER A 131 2.45 5.69 -9.58
C SER A 131 3.14 7.05 -9.80
N MET A 132 3.73 7.64 -8.76
CA MET A 132 4.37 8.96 -8.80
C MET A 132 5.90 8.87 -8.74
N ILE A 133 6.45 7.87 -8.01
CA ILE A 133 7.89 7.79 -7.73
C ILE A 133 8.57 6.53 -8.30
N GLY A 134 7.81 5.66 -8.97
CA GLY A 134 8.30 4.37 -9.41
C GLY A 134 8.57 3.38 -8.27
N HIS A 135 9.18 2.26 -8.60
CA HIS A 135 9.51 1.20 -7.66
C HIS A 135 11.01 1.20 -7.34
N SER A 136 11.37 1.72 -6.17
CA SER A 136 12.76 1.79 -5.67
C SER A 136 13.30 0.49 -5.07
N LEU A 137 12.69 -0.65 -5.42
CA LEU A 137 13.10 -1.99 -4.99
C LEU A 137 13.28 -2.05 -3.47
N GLY A 138 14.50 -2.34 -3.00
CA GLY A 138 14.80 -2.45 -1.56
C GLY A 138 14.56 -1.18 -0.75
N GLY A 139 14.47 -0.01 -1.39
CA GLY A 139 14.19 1.25 -0.70
C GLY A 139 12.70 1.54 -0.48
N ILE A 140 11.79 0.84 -1.17
CA ILE A 140 10.40 1.30 -1.27
C ILE A 140 9.64 1.20 0.05
N GLY A 141 9.85 0.12 0.82
CA GLY A 141 9.12 -0.08 2.08
C GLY A 141 9.35 1.04 3.09
N ALA A 142 10.59 1.57 3.19
CA ALA A 142 10.88 2.70 4.07
C ALA A 142 10.23 4.01 3.58
N VAL A 143 10.22 4.24 2.25
CA VAL A 143 9.59 5.42 1.65
C VAL A 143 8.07 5.38 1.80
N GLU A 144 7.47 4.21 1.62
CA GLU A 144 6.04 3.96 1.82
C GLU A 144 5.65 4.16 3.27
N MET A 145 6.45 3.66 4.22
CA MET A 145 6.18 3.90 5.64
C MET A 145 6.32 5.37 6.04
N ALA A 146 7.31 6.09 5.49
CA ALA A 146 7.40 7.53 5.68
C ALA A 146 6.17 8.26 5.09
N CYS A 147 5.67 7.83 3.93
CA CYS A 147 4.44 8.34 3.35
C CYS A 147 3.25 8.10 4.29
N CYS A 148 3.03 6.87 4.77
CA CYS A 148 1.95 6.54 5.72
C CYS A 148 1.97 7.44 6.96
N ALA A 149 3.16 7.66 7.54
CA ALA A 149 3.33 8.56 8.68
C ALA A 149 2.92 10.01 8.36
N LEU A 150 3.25 10.49 7.16
CA LEU A 150 2.84 11.82 6.69
C LEU A 150 1.34 11.89 6.36
N VAL A 151 0.73 10.80 5.87
CA VAL A 151 -0.72 10.71 5.65
C VAL A 151 -1.45 10.88 6.99
N ILE A 152 -1.05 10.15 8.03
CA ILE A 152 -1.63 10.29 9.39
C ILE A 152 -1.47 11.73 9.89
N ARG A 153 -0.27 12.29 9.76
CA ARG A 153 0.04 13.64 10.26
C ARG A 153 -0.72 14.76 9.55
N HIS A 154 -0.93 14.63 8.23
CA HIS A 154 -1.46 15.72 7.41
C HIS A 154 -2.91 15.51 6.95
N GLY A 155 -3.45 14.29 7.10
CA GLY A 155 -4.79 13.94 6.64
C GLY A 155 -4.95 14.06 5.13
N ILE A 156 -3.92 13.66 4.37
CA ILE A 156 -3.92 13.71 2.89
C ILE A 156 -3.55 12.33 2.37
N VAL A 157 -4.53 11.62 1.83
CA VAL A 157 -4.33 10.36 1.12
C VAL A 157 -3.82 10.65 -0.29
N PRO A 158 -2.63 10.13 -0.69
CA PRO A 158 -2.08 10.38 -2.01
C PRO A 158 -2.94 9.72 -3.11
N PRO A 159 -2.89 10.25 -4.33
CA PRO A 159 -3.57 9.63 -5.46
C PRO A 159 -2.78 8.44 -6.02
N THR A 160 -3.48 7.56 -6.72
CA THR A 160 -2.87 6.75 -7.78
C THR A 160 -2.88 7.59 -9.05
N ALA A 161 -1.74 8.21 -9.38
CA ALA A 161 -1.66 9.33 -10.34
C ALA A 161 -2.10 8.97 -11.76
N ASN A 162 -1.65 7.83 -12.28
CA ASN A 162 -1.86 7.42 -13.68
C ASN A 162 -3.04 6.44 -13.86
N TRP A 163 -3.98 6.41 -12.91
CA TRP A 163 -5.16 5.56 -12.99
C TRP A 163 -6.23 6.23 -13.86
N GLU A 164 -6.58 5.60 -14.98
CA GLU A 164 -7.43 6.13 -16.04
C GLU A 164 -8.64 5.23 -16.32
N ASN A 165 -8.40 3.92 -16.34
CA ASN A 165 -9.34 2.90 -16.79
C ASN A 165 -9.62 1.92 -15.65
N ARG A 166 -10.89 1.84 -15.26
CA ARG A 166 -11.35 0.85 -14.28
C ARG A 166 -11.08 -0.58 -14.77
N ASP A 167 -10.43 -1.37 -13.93
CA ASP A 167 -10.28 -2.81 -14.11
C ASP A 167 -11.41 -3.54 -13.36
N PRO A 168 -12.25 -4.37 -14.02
CA PRO A 168 -13.25 -5.19 -13.32
C PRO A 168 -12.65 -6.17 -12.30
N GLU A 169 -11.38 -6.56 -12.43
CA GLU A 169 -10.68 -7.44 -11.50
C GLU A 169 -9.99 -6.69 -10.35
N CYS A 170 -9.90 -5.35 -10.43
CA CYS A 170 -9.43 -4.46 -9.36
C CYS A 170 -10.51 -3.38 -9.17
N ASP A 171 -11.52 -3.70 -8.36
CA ASP A 171 -12.79 -2.98 -8.26
C ASP A 171 -12.98 -2.17 -6.96
N LEU A 172 -11.92 -1.99 -6.18
CA LEU A 172 -11.90 -1.16 -4.96
C LEU A 172 -11.65 0.33 -5.27
N ASP A 173 -11.68 1.18 -4.24
CA ASP A 173 -11.44 2.62 -4.36
C ASP A 173 -9.93 2.94 -4.38
N TYR A 174 -9.29 2.86 -5.54
CA TYR A 174 -7.85 3.14 -5.70
C TYR A 174 -7.47 4.63 -5.80
N THR A 175 -8.33 5.54 -5.33
CA THR A 175 -8.04 6.98 -5.22
C THR A 175 -7.46 7.57 -6.52
N PRO A 176 -8.24 7.61 -7.62
CA PRO A 176 -7.70 7.92 -8.93
C PRO A 176 -7.35 9.41 -9.06
N LYS A 177 -6.11 9.70 -9.47
CA LYS A 177 -5.56 11.00 -9.91
C LYS A 177 -5.51 12.13 -8.89
N VAL A 178 -6.50 12.25 -8.01
CA VAL A 178 -6.66 13.38 -7.09
C VAL A 178 -6.53 12.90 -5.65
N ALA A 179 -5.64 13.55 -4.90
CA ALA A 179 -5.46 13.29 -3.48
C ALA A 179 -6.77 13.54 -2.71
N LYS A 180 -7.04 12.73 -1.69
CA LYS A 180 -8.20 12.91 -0.81
C LYS A 180 -7.76 13.52 0.50
N ARG A 181 -8.44 14.59 0.94
CA ARG A 181 -8.24 15.14 2.29
C ARG A 181 -9.26 14.54 3.24
N GLN A 182 -8.78 13.82 4.25
CA GLN A 182 -9.62 13.23 5.30
C GLN A 182 -8.78 13.05 6.57
N ARG A 183 -9.42 12.96 7.73
CA ARG A 183 -8.73 12.52 8.93
C ARG A 183 -8.32 11.05 8.74
N VAL A 184 -7.10 10.71 9.15
CA VAL A 184 -6.55 9.35 9.08
C VAL A 184 -5.93 9.06 10.44
N ASP A 185 -6.51 8.12 11.17
CA ASP A 185 -6.00 7.66 12.45
C ASP A 185 -5.22 6.33 12.28
N ALA A 186 -5.66 5.43 11.39
CA ALA A 186 -4.95 4.18 11.09
C ALA A 186 -4.73 3.92 9.59
N VAL A 187 -3.51 3.48 9.26
CA VAL A 187 -3.09 3.12 7.90
C VAL A 187 -2.66 1.66 7.84
N LEU A 188 -3.20 0.92 6.89
CA LEU A 188 -2.69 -0.40 6.51
C LEU A 188 -1.68 -0.24 5.37
N SER A 189 -0.46 -0.76 5.53
CA SER A 189 0.53 -0.79 4.45
C SER A 189 0.86 -2.22 4.03
N THR A 190 0.83 -2.50 2.73
CA THR A 190 1.37 -3.75 2.13
C THR A 190 2.62 -3.50 1.28
N GLY A 191 3.11 -2.25 1.27
CA GLY A 191 4.25 -1.74 0.52
C GLY A 191 5.57 -2.43 0.75
#